data_AF-A0A8J3PY01-F1
#
_entry.id   AF-A0A8J3PY01-F1
#
_cell.length_a   1.000
_cell.length_b   1.000
_cell.length_c   1.000
_cell.angle_alpha   90.00
_cell.angle_beta   90.00
_cell.angle_gamma   90.00
#
_symmetry.space_group_name_H-M   'P 1'
#
loop_
_entity.id
_entity.type
_entity.pdbx_description
1 polymer ?
#
loop_
_entity_poly.entity_id
_entity_poly.type
_entity_poly.pdbx_seq_one_letter_code
_entity_poly.pdbx_strand_id
1 'polypeptide(L)'
;MKKLLCAGAVMAGLLASGCGSSDNSSSPVAADEYNASPTSPASPTEGEMSPGYSASPTSPIMMAPTGPAKIEVADTKLGKVLVGLEGRTLYLFTKDKAGTSMCTGACATAWPPALTLGAPTAGTSVKPELLKTIKRDDGMTQVTYNDHPLYYYAKDEKAGDVKGQDMKDFGGEWYAVTPEGKKAKH
;
A
#
# COMPACT_ATOMS: atom_id res chain seq x y z
N MET A 1 -44.49 -18.58 -2.07
CA MET A 1 -45.56 -18.22 -3.02
C MET A 1 -44.94 -17.34 -4.09
N LYS A 2 -45.21 -17.67 -5.36
CA LYS A 2 -44.50 -17.23 -6.56
C LYS A 2 -44.79 -15.77 -6.90
N LYS A 3 -43.80 -15.01 -7.37
CA LYS A 3 -43.91 -14.12 -8.54
C LYS A 3 -42.57 -14.04 -9.29
N LEU A 4 -42.47 -14.85 -10.33
CA LEU A 4 -41.64 -14.65 -11.53
C LEU A 4 -42.27 -13.52 -12.36
N LEU A 5 -41.48 -12.74 -13.10
CA LEU A 5 -41.82 -12.22 -14.43
C LEU A 5 -40.53 -11.81 -15.17
N CYS A 6 -40.48 -12.17 -16.44
CA CYS A 6 -39.31 -12.26 -17.30
C CYS A 6 -39.12 -11.04 -18.24
N ALA A 7 -37.91 -11.00 -18.82
CA ALA A 7 -37.61 -10.80 -20.23
C ALA A 7 -37.52 -9.39 -20.85
N GLY A 8 -36.48 -9.26 -21.68
CA GLY A 8 -36.30 -8.27 -22.74
C GLY A 8 -34.90 -7.65 -22.71
N ALA A 9 -34.08 -7.59 -23.75
CA ALA A 9 -34.00 -8.19 -25.08
C ALA A 9 -32.61 -7.80 -25.62
N VAL A 10 -32.10 -8.59 -26.57
CA VAL A 10 -30.79 -8.48 -27.21
C VAL A 10 -30.66 -7.24 -28.10
N MET A 11 -29.46 -6.64 -28.17
CA MET A 11 -29.02 -5.81 -29.30
C MET A 11 -27.56 -6.10 -29.60
N ALA A 12 -27.33 -6.75 -30.74
CA ALA A 12 -26.04 -6.95 -31.37
C ALA A 12 -25.72 -5.74 -32.26
N GLY A 13 -24.45 -5.31 -32.28
CA GLY A 13 -23.95 -4.29 -33.20
C GLY A 13 -22.50 -4.56 -33.57
N LEU A 14 -22.29 -5.12 -34.77
CA LEU A 14 -21.04 -5.14 -35.52
C LEU A 14 -20.65 -3.72 -35.99
N LEU A 15 -19.35 -3.51 -36.25
CA LEU A 15 -18.70 -2.80 -37.39
C LEU A 15 -17.21 -2.56 -36.99
N ALA A 16 -16.23 -3.32 -37.46
CA ALA A 16 -15.53 -3.25 -38.76
C ALA A 16 -14.52 -2.08 -38.91
N SER A 17 -13.24 -2.48 -39.01
CA SER A 17 -12.21 -1.99 -39.94
C SER A 17 -11.69 -0.54 -39.85
N GLY A 18 -10.41 -0.41 -39.43
CA GLY A 18 -9.56 0.74 -39.73
C GLY A 18 -8.13 0.28 -40.02
N CYS A 19 -7.73 0.28 -41.29
CA CYS A 19 -6.37 0.10 -41.82
C CYS A 19 -6.15 1.14 -42.92
N GLY A 20 -4.92 1.67 -43.03
CA GLY A 20 -4.45 2.58 -44.10
C GLY A 20 -3.85 3.88 -43.52
N SER A 21 -2.54 4.03 -43.34
CA SER A 21 -1.40 4.10 -44.28
C SER A 21 -1.25 5.47 -44.95
N SER A 22 -0.09 6.11 -44.80
CA SER A 22 0.61 6.84 -45.87
C SER A 22 2.05 7.18 -45.48
N ASP A 23 2.92 6.71 -46.35
CA ASP A 23 4.38 6.69 -46.39
C ASP A 23 5.02 8.07 -46.65
N ASN A 24 6.30 8.23 -46.31
CA ASN A 24 7.23 9.01 -47.13
C ASN A 24 8.62 8.35 -47.17
N SER A 25 9.01 7.95 -48.38
CA SER A 25 10.19 7.17 -48.70
C SER A 25 11.44 8.00 -49.02
N SER A 26 12.60 7.34 -48.83
CA SER A 26 13.82 7.37 -49.68
C SER A 26 14.78 8.57 -49.65
N SER A 27 16.11 8.45 -49.74
CA SER A 27 17.11 7.35 -49.66
C SER A 27 18.52 8.04 -49.52
N PRO A 28 19.67 7.49 -49.97
CA PRO A 28 20.74 6.93 -49.12
C PRO A 28 22.11 7.62 -49.29
N VAL A 29 23.11 7.32 -48.44
CA VAL A 29 24.53 7.22 -48.86
C VAL A 29 25.32 6.26 -47.96
N ALA A 30 26.16 5.46 -48.62
CA ALA A 30 27.05 4.42 -48.10
C ALA A 30 28.20 5.01 -47.27
N ALA A 31 28.60 4.31 -46.21
CA ALA A 31 29.86 3.55 -46.07
C ALA A 31 31.12 4.42 -45.86
N ASP A 32 31.81 4.21 -44.73
CA ASP A 32 33.22 3.82 -44.75
C ASP A 32 33.71 3.35 -43.36
N GLU A 33 34.41 2.22 -43.39
CA GLU A 33 35.17 1.58 -42.32
C GLU A 33 36.56 2.21 -42.19
N TYR A 34 36.98 2.66 -41.00
CA TYR A 34 38.39 2.65 -40.53
C TYR A 34 38.44 3.32 -39.15
N ASN A 35 39.29 3.03 -38.17
CA ASN A 35 40.26 2.00 -37.89
C ASN A 35 40.84 2.39 -36.50
N ALA A 36 41.26 1.39 -35.72
CA ALA A 36 42.31 1.44 -34.69
C ALA A 36 42.21 2.38 -33.47
N SER A 37 42.02 1.75 -32.31
CA SER A 37 42.78 2.05 -31.08
C SER A 37 44.26 1.64 -31.30
N PRO A 38 45.26 2.31 -30.70
CA PRO A 38 45.80 1.75 -29.44
C PRO A 38 46.39 2.78 -28.44
N THR A 39 46.16 2.46 -27.16
CA THR A 39 47.11 2.32 -26.03
C THR A 39 48.39 3.17 -25.99
N SER A 40 48.59 3.94 -24.91
CA SER A 40 49.71 3.81 -23.93
C SER A 40 49.61 4.87 -22.79
N PRO A 41 50.47 4.90 -21.73
CA PRO A 41 50.05 4.52 -20.37
C PRO A 41 50.29 5.62 -19.30
N ALA A 42 49.67 5.51 -18.13
CA ALA A 42 50.22 6.03 -16.87
C ALA A 42 49.48 5.46 -15.65
N SER A 43 50.22 4.75 -14.81
CA SER A 43 49.97 4.56 -13.36
C SER A 43 51.01 5.41 -12.61
N PRO A 44 50.95 5.55 -11.27
CA PRO A 44 49.81 5.63 -10.37
C PRO A 44 49.90 6.90 -9.50
N THR A 45 48.82 7.34 -8.86
CA THR A 45 48.95 8.22 -7.68
C THR A 45 47.88 7.85 -6.69
N GLU A 46 48.36 7.34 -5.55
CA GLU A 46 47.62 7.16 -4.31
C GLU A 46 46.97 8.48 -3.90
N GLY A 47 45.68 8.43 -3.55
CA GLY A 47 44.94 9.62 -3.15
C GLY A 47 43.57 9.27 -2.58
N GLU A 48 43.55 9.16 -1.25
CA GLU A 48 42.41 9.37 -0.36
C GLU A 48 41.16 8.49 -0.49
N MET A 49 40.98 7.65 0.54
CA MET A 49 39.68 7.19 0.98
C MET A 49 38.72 8.37 1.17
N SER A 50 37.71 8.44 0.31
CA SER A 50 36.49 9.19 0.59
C SER A 50 35.32 8.22 0.49
N PRO A 51 34.66 7.83 1.59
CA PRO A 51 33.38 7.16 1.50
C PRO A 51 32.33 8.22 1.15
N GLY A 52 32.27 8.56 -0.14
CA GLY A 52 31.16 9.30 -0.73
C GLY A 52 29.93 8.40 -0.80
N TYR A 53 29.32 8.11 0.35
CA TYR A 53 27.94 7.63 0.39
C TYR A 53 27.06 8.78 -0.07
N SER A 54 26.78 8.80 -1.38
CA SER A 54 25.71 9.54 -1.99
C SER A 54 24.40 9.13 -1.31
N ALA A 55 23.94 9.97 -0.37
CA ALA A 55 22.65 9.79 0.29
C ALA A 55 21.54 9.99 -0.74
N SER A 56 21.08 8.86 -1.29
CA SER A 56 19.84 8.75 -2.06
C SER A 56 18.67 9.38 -1.29
N PRO A 57 17.68 10.00 -1.95
CA PRO A 57 16.69 10.85 -1.30
C PRO A 57 15.91 10.11 -0.21
N THR A 58 15.78 10.76 0.93
CA THR A 58 14.99 10.36 2.10
C THR A 58 13.57 9.98 1.66
N SER A 59 13.34 8.67 1.51
CA SER A 59 12.00 8.13 1.42
C SER A 59 11.27 8.42 2.73
N PRO A 60 9.96 8.75 2.71
CA PRO A 60 9.19 8.84 3.94
C PRO A 60 9.35 7.51 4.70
N ILE A 61 9.68 7.61 6.00
CA ILE A 61 9.97 6.47 6.86
C ILE A 61 8.67 5.70 7.09
N MET A 62 8.25 4.89 6.13
CA MET A 62 7.32 3.80 6.40
C MET A 62 8.05 2.86 7.34
N MET A 63 7.53 2.66 8.55
CA MET A 63 8.13 1.72 9.49
C MET A 63 8.09 0.33 8.86
N ALA A 64 9.25 -0.13 8.38
CA ALA A 64 9.38 -1.46 7.84
C ALA A 64 9.07 -2.47 8.95
N PRO A 65 8.22 -3.49 8.70
CA PRO A 65 7.94 -4.51 9.69
C PRO A 65 9.23 -5.30 9.97
N THR A 66 9.54 -5.53 11.24
CA THR A 66 10.71 -6.32 11.67
C THR A 66 10.38 -7.78 11.94
N GLY A 67 9.10 -8.16 11.83
CA GLY A 67 8.61 -9.51 12.11
C GLY A 67 7.10 -9.61 11.88
N PRO A 68 6.47 -10.72 12.33
CA PRO A 68 5.03 -10.86 12.26
C PRO A 68 4.35 -9.81 13.15
N ALA A 69 3.33 -9.15 12.60
CA ALA A 69 2.54 -8.22 13.38
C ALA A 69 1.76 -8.97 14.47
N LYS A 70 1.70 -8.39 15.66
CA LYS A 70 0.84 -8.86 16.76
C LYS A 70 -0.30 -7.86 16.92
N ILE A 71 -1.53 -8.37 16.89
CA ILE A 71 -2.75 -7.58 17.10
C ILE A 71 -3.33 -7.93 18.46
N GLU A 72 -3.65 -6.93 19.26
CA GLU A 72 -4.17 -7.09 20.62
C GLU A 72 -5.41 -6.22 20.82
N VAL A 73 -6.05 -6.33 21.99
CA VAL A 73 -7.16 -5.47 22.40
C VAL A 73 -6.71 -4.60 23.57
N ALA A 74 -7.04 -3.32 23.53
CA ALA A 74 -6.83 -2.40 24.65
C ALA A 74 -8.09 -1.58 24.95
N ASP A 75 -8.23 -1.15 26.21
CA ASP A 75 -9.27 -0.22 26.64
C ASP A 75 -8.86 1.23 26.35
N THR A 76 -9.77 2.00 25.79
CA THR A 76 -9.60 3.43 25.49
C THR A 76 -10.85 4.20 25.88
N LYS A 77 -10.86 5.53 25.67
CA LYS A 77 -12.08 6.34 25.84
C LYS A 77 -13.22 5.96 24.87
N LEU A 78 -12.94 5.18 23.82
CA LEU A 78 -13.94 4.64 22.89
C LEU A 78 -14.42 3.22 23.29
N GLY A 79 -13.98 2.72 24.45
CA GLY A 79 -14.12 1.32 24.82
C GLY A 79 -12.98 0.46 24.27
N LYS A 80 -13.25 -0.83 24.08
CA LYS A 80 -12.26 -1.80 23.59
C LYS A 80 -12.01 -1.62 22.10
N VAL A 81 -10.75 -1.50 21.72
CA VAL A 81 -10.31 -1.37 20.33
C VAL A 81 -9.11 -2.26 20.05
N LEU A 82 -8.88 -2.55 18.77
CA LEU A 82 -7.68 -3.23 18.31
C LEU A 82 -6.48 -2.30 18.40
N VAL A 83 -5.37 -2.85 18.87
CA VAL A 83 -4.06 -2.19 18.92
C VAL A 83 -3.00 -3.10 18.32
N GLY A 84 -1.92 -2.49 17.81
CA GLY A 84 -0.79 -3.20 17.22
C GLY A 84 0.52 -2.83 17.89
N LEU A 85 1.51 -2.51 17.06
CA LEU A 85 2.85 -2.12 17.48
C LEU A 85 2.79 -1.03 18.57
N GLU A 86 3.50 -1.26 19.67
CA GLU A 86 3.60 -0.34 20.81
C GLU A 86 2.25 0.06 21.44
N GLY A 87 1.21 -0.77 21.25
CA GLY A 87 -0.13 -0.49 21.78
C GLY A 87 -0.87 0.64 21.05
N ARG A 88 -0.42 1.01 19.84
CA ARG A 88 -1.07 2.03 19.02
C ARG A 88 -2.38 1.53 18.43
N THR A 89 -3.41 2.37 18.44
CA THR A 89 -4.74 2.05 17.92
C THR A 89 -4.71 1.79 16.41
N LEU A 90 -5.47 0.77 16.02
CA LEU A 90 -5.65 0.38 14.63
C LEU A 90 -6.99 0.91 14.10
N TYR A 91 -6.94 1.42 12.87
CA TYR A 91 -8.04 2.10 12.20
C TYR A 91 -8.40 1.40 10.89
N LEU A 92 -9.66 1.52 10.50
CA LEU A 92 -10.15 1.20 9.16
C LEU A 92 -10.46 2.49 8.40
N PHE A 93 -10.37 2.42 7.07
CA PHE A 93 -10.69 3.50 6.15
C PHE A 93 -11.96 3.19 5.34
N THR A 94 -12.96 4.07 5.36
CA THR A 94 -14.24 3.78 4.67
C THR A 94 -14.17 3.78 3.15
N LYS A 95 -13.09 4.34 2.56
CA LYS A 95 -12.89 4.32 1.11
C LYS A 95 -12.35 2.97 0.62
N ASP A 96 -11.78 2.17 1.51
CA ASP A 96 -11.24 0.85 1.17
C ASP A 96 -12.34 -0.11 0.73
N LYS A 97 -11.94 -1.06 -0.11
CA LYS A 97 -12.79 -2.19 -0.49
C LYS A 97 -12.36 -3.40 0.34
N ALA A 98 -13.24 -4.39 0.44
CA ALA A 98 -12.92 -5.64 1.13
C ALA A 98 -11.62 -6.25 0.56
N GLY A 99 -10.60 -6.38 1.40
CA GLY A 99 -9.30 -6.91 1.00
C GLY A 99 -8.49 -6.03 0.04
N THR A 100 -8.80 -4.74 -0.12
CA THR A 100 -8.03 -3.83 -0.98
C THR A 100 -7.93 -2.43 -0.38
N SER A 101 -6.69 -1.99 -0.12
CA SER A 101 -6.35 -0.64 0.35
C SER A 101 -6.41 0.38 -0.79
N MET A 102 -7.17 1.46 -0.61
CA MET A 102 -7.12 2.66 -1.46
C MET A 102 -6.14 3.71 -0.91
N CYS A 103 -5.59 3.50 0.29
CA CYS A 103 -4.66 4.42 0.93
C CYS A 103 -3.21 4.19 0.47
N THR A 104 -2.72 5.08 -0.41
CA THR A 104 -1.36 5.07 -0.96
C THR A 104 -0.75 6.48 -0.92
N GLY A 105 0.56 6.60 -1.14
CA GLY A 105 1.26 7.90 -1.19
C GLY A 105 1.10 8.72 0.09
N ALA A 106 0.65 9.97 -0.04
CA ALA A 106 0.43 10.86 1.11
C ALA A 106 -0.59 10.31 2.12
N CYS A 107 -1.58 9.53 1.67
CA CYS A 107 -2.50 8.85 2.58
C CYS A 107 -1.73 7.89 3.48
N ALA A 108 -0.87 7.04 2.91
CA ALA A 108 -0.07 6.07 3.66
C ALA A 108 1.02 6.72 4.53
N THR A 109 1.32 8.02 4.34
CA THR A 109 2.20 8.78 5.24
C THR A 109 1.42 9.26 6.47
N ALA A 110 0.21 9.79 6.29
CA ALA A 110 -0.66 10.23 7.40
C ALA A 110 -1.29 9.05 8.16
N TRP A 111 -1.55 7.96 7.43
CA TRP A 111 -2.19 6.74 7.92
C TRP A 111 -1.32 5.52 7.55
N PRO A 112 -0.19 5.31 8.25
CA PRO A 112 0.72 4.21 7.92
C PRO A 112 0.02 2.85 7.97
N PRO A 113 0.17 2.00 6.94
CA PRO A 113 -0.42 0.66 6.94
C PRO A 113 0.18 -0.19 8.06
N ALA A 114 -0.62 -1.04 8.68
CA ALA A 114 -0.14 -2.04 9.62
C ALA A 114 0.51 -3.20 8.84
N LEU A 115 1.82 -3.12 8.65
CA LEU A 115 2.59 -4.08 7.87
C LEU A 115 3.00 -5.31 8.71
N THR A 116 3.20 -6.45 8.05
CA THR A 116 3.62 -7.70 8.69
C THR A 116 4.63 -8.47 7.84
N LEU A 117 5.62 -9.10 8.48
CA LEU A 117 6.42 -10.16 7.87
C LEU A 117 5.92 -11.53 8.34
N GLY A 118 5.44 -12.34 7.40
CA GLY A 118 4.80 -13.61 7.73
C GLY A 118 3.40 -13.45 8.31
N ALA A 119 2.89 -14.54 8.89
CA ALA A 119 1.53 -14.60 9.40
C ALA A 119 1.38 -13.73 10.66
N PRO A 120 0.42 -12.79 10.71
CA PRO A 120 0.16 -12.02 11.92
C PRO A 120 -0.42 -12.91 13.02
N THR A 121 -0.22 -12.50 14.28
CA THR A 121 -0.67 -13.23 15.45
C THR A 121 -1.77 -12.47 16.18
N ALA A 122 -2.76 -13.20 16.68
CA ALA A 122 -3.85 -12.68 17.47
C ALA A 122 -3.55 -12.81 18.98
N GLY A 123 -3.59 -11.69 19.70
CA GLY A 123 -3.54 -11.66 21.15
C GLY A 123 -4.87 -12.04 21.80
N THR A 124 -4.93 -11.95 23.13
CA THR A 124 -6.16 -12.23 23.88
C THR A 124 -7.31 -11.34 23.42
N SER A 125 -8.51 -11.93 23.30
CA SER A 125 -9.74 -11.27 22.85
C SER A 125 -9.77 -10.81 21.39
N VAL A 126 -8.70 -11.04 20.63
CA VAL A 126 -8.72 -10.89 19.16
C VAL A 126 -9.22 -12.19 18.54
N LYS A 127 -10.22 -12.09 17.66
CA LYS A 127 -10.73 -13.23 16.90
C LYS A 127 -9.79 -13.60 15.75
N PRO A 128 -9.09 -14.74 15.79
CA PRO A 128 -8.10 -15.12 14.77
C PRO A 128 -8.74 -15.34 13.38
N GLU A 129 -10.00 -15.77 13.31
CA GLU A 129 -10.71 -16.02 12.05
C GLU A 129 -10.98 -14.75 11.23
N LEU A 130 -10.95 -13.59 11.88
CA LEU A 130 -11.10 -12.29 11.24
C LEU A 130 -9.76 -11.73 10.77
N LEU A 131 -8.64 -12.25 11.28
CA LEU A 131 -7.29 -11.75 11.03
C LEU A 131 -6.72 -12.38 9.75
N LYS A 132 -6.45 -11.55 8.75
CA LYS A 132 -5.88 -11.97 7.46
C LYS A 132 -4.82 -10.97 7.01
N THR A 133 -4.34 -11.14 5.78
CA THR A 133 -3.41 -10.21 5.14
C THR A 133 -3.81 -9.94 3.70
N ILE A 134 -3.39 -8.80 3.17
CA ILE A 134 -3.46 -8.47 1.75
C ILE A 134 -2.08 -8.09 1.21
N LYS A 135 -1.90 -8.31 -0.08
CA LYS A 135 -0.75 -7.78 -0.83
C LYS A 135 -1.11 -6.39 -1.32
N ARG A 136 -0.28 -5.40 -0.99
CA ARG A 136 -0.42 -4.02 -1.48
C ARG A 136 0.29 -3.85 -2.83
N ASP A 137 -0.13 -2.82 -3.56
CA ASP A 137 0.45 -2.43 -4.85
C ASP A 137 1.93 -2.04 -4.74
N ASP A 138 2.33 -1.52 -3.57
CA ASP A 138 3.72 -1.13 -3.25
C ASP A 138 4.64 -2.32 -2.92
N GLY A 139 4.14 -3.54 -3.01
CA GLY A 139 4.95 -4.72 -2.74
C GLY A 139 4.86 -5.23 -1.29
N MET A 140 4.29 -4.48 -0.37
CA MET A 140 4.25 -4.85 1.05
C MET A 140 3.04 -5.71 1.40
N THR A 141 3.11 -6.41 2.53
CA THR A 141 2.00 -7.20 3.09
C THR A 141 1.40 -6.46 4.27
N GLN A 142 0.09 -6.19 4.19
CA GLN A 142 -0.65 -5.46 5.21
C GLN A 142 -1.63 -6.38 5.92
N VAL A 143 -1.77 -6.18 7.23
CA VAL A 143 -2.76 -6.88 8.06
C VAL A 143 -4.15 -6.36 7.74
N THR A 144 -5.10 -7.30 7.64
CA THR A 144 -6.52 -6.97 7.58
C THR A 144 -7.27 -7.63 8.74
N TYR A 145 -8.37 -7.02 9.16
CA TYR A 145 -9.26 -7.56 10.15
C TYR A 145 -10.71 -7.41 9.71
N ASN A 146 -11.45 -8.52 9.67
CA ASN A 146 -12.82 -8.55 9.14
C ASN A 146 -12.89 -7.91 7.74
N ASP A 147 -11.93 -8.28 6.89
CA ASP A 147 -11.72 -7.79 5.51
C ASP A 147 -11.41 -6.27 5.37
N HIS A 148 -11.19 -5.56 6.48
CA HIS A 148 -10.70 -4.17 6.48
C HIS A 148 -9.17 -4.10 6.55
N PRO A 149 -8.48 -3.42 5.63
CA PRO A 149 -7.07 -3.07 5.81
C PRO A 149 -6.88 -2.21 7.06
N LEU A 150 -5.88 -2.56 7.87
CA LEU A 150 -5.61 -1.87 9.13
C LEU A 150 -4.50 -0.83 8.97
N TYR A 151 -4.67 0.31 9.64
CA TYR A 151 -3.72 1.41 9.62
C TYR A 151 -3.48 1.94 11.02
N TYR A 152 -2.31 2.55 11.21
CA TYR A 152 -2.05 3.45 12.34
C TYR A 152 -2.36 4.88 11.92
N TYR A 153 -2.55 5.78 12.90
CA TYR A 153 -2.62 7.22 12.64
C TYR A 153 -1.32 7.91 13.04
N ALA A 154 -0.68 8.65 12.14
CA ALA A 154 0.64 9.24 12.38
C ALA A 154 0.70 10.19 13.60
N LYS A 155 -0.42 10.79 14.01
CA LYS A 155 -0.47 11.68 15.19
C LYS A 155 -0.79 10.97 16.51
N ASP A 156 -1.06 9.67 16.48
CA ASP A 156 -1.13 8.85 17.70
C ASP A 156 0.30 8.47 18.11
N GLU A 157 0.76 9.04 19.22
CA GLU A 157 2.17 8.99 19.65
C GLU A 157 2.39 8.00 20.79
N LYS A 158 1.32 7.64 21.51
CA LYS A 158 1.37 6.75 22.67
C LYS A 158 0.21 5.76 22.66
N ALA A 159 0.39 4.66 23.39
CA ALA A 159 -0.68 3.69 23.62
C ALA A 159 -1.94 4.37 24.20
N GLY A 160 -3.10 4.01 23.67
CA GLY A 160 -4.39 4.58 24.05
C GLY A 160 -4.75 5.91 23.40
N ASP A 161 -3.85 6.52 22.61
CA ASP A 161 -4.23 7.62 21.72
C ASP A 161 -5.22 7.11 20.67
N VAL A 162 -6.33 7.84 20.51
CA VAL A 162 -7.38 7.55 19.53
C VAL A 162 -7.71 8.78 18.69
N LYS A 163 -6.70 9.60 18.36
CA LYS A 163 -6.90 10.91 17.72
C LYS A 163 -7.38 10.79 16.27
N GLY A 164 -7.22 9.61 15.66
CA GLY A 164 -7.70 9.32 14.31
C GLY A 164 -9.19 9.00 14.22
N GLN A 165 -9.88 8.82 15.36
CA GLN A 165 -11.30 8.48 15.36
C GLN A 165 -12.14 9.61 14.77
N ASP A 166 -13.11 9.24 13.91
CA ASP A 166 -14.06 10.14 13.24
C ASP A 166 -13.40 11.20 12.33
N MET A 167 -12.13 11.02 11.99
CA MET A 167 -11.42 11.91 11.05
C MET A 167 -11.94 11.71 9.62
N LYS A 168 -12.03 12.82 8.87
CA LYS A 168 -12.41 12.84 7.46
C LYS A 168 -11.27 13.36 6.62
N ASP A 169 -10.49 12.44 6.06
CA ASP A 169 -9.31 12.76 5.24
C ASP A 169 -9.26 11.85 4.01
N PHE A 170 -8.59 12.30 2.96
CA PHE A 170 -8.37 11.52 1.72
C PHE A 170 -9.67 11.00 1.06
N GLY A 171 -10.77 11.73 1.24
CA GLY A 171 -12.07 11.41 0.62
C GLY A 171 -12.85 10.28 1.31
N GLY A 172 -12.47 9.90 2.53
CA GLY A 172 -13.20 8.95 3.35
C GLY A 172 -13.12 9.30 4.84
N GLU A 173 -13.57 8.37 5.66
CA GLU A 173 -13.65 8.50 7.12
C GLU A 173 -12.82 7.40 7.78
N TRP A 174 -12.28 7.72 8.95
CA TRP A 174 -11.39 6.84 9.72
C TRP A 174 -12.02 6.49 11.06
N TYR A 175 -11.99 5.21 11.40
CA TYR A 175 -12.59 4.71 12.64
C TYR A 175 -11.67 3.69 13.29
N ALA A 176 -11.51 3.79 14.61
CA ALA A 176 -10.87 2.75 15.39
C ALA A 176 -11.65 1.44 15.23
N VAL A 177 -10.95 0.32 15.21
CA VAL A 177 -11.58 -1.00 14.98
C VAL A 177 -11.86 -1.68 16.31
N THR A 178 -13.08 -2.15 16.53
CA THR A 178 -13.45 -2.93 17.73
C THR A 178 -12.99 -4.40 17.60
N PRO A 179 -12.96 -5.18 18.70
CA PRO A 179 -12.68 -6.62 18.64
C PRO A 179 -13.63 -7.43 17.75
N GLU A 180 -14.80 -6.88 17.43
CA GLU A 180 -15.77 -7.47 16.49
C GLU A 180 -15.49 -7.12 15.03
N GLY A 181 -14.41 -6.38 14.76
CA GLY A 181 -14.04 -5.93 13.42
C GLY A 181 -14.98 -4.87 12.86
N LYS A 182 -15.60 -4.08 13.75
CA LYS A 182 -16.52 -3.00 13.40
C LYS A 182 -15.89 -1.65 13.71
N LYS A 183 -16.50 -0.58 13.20
CA LYS A 183 -16.19 0.79 13.61
C LYS A 183 -16.52 0.95 15.10
N ALA A 184 -15.58 1.50 15.87
CA ALA A 184 -15.88 2.04 17.18
C ALA A 184 -16.90 3.17 17.01
N LYS A 185 -17.95 3.13 17.83
CA LYS A 185 -18.98 4.15 17.89
C LYS A 185 -18.87 4.89 19.20
N HIS A 186 -19.20 6.18 19.16
CA HIS A 186 -19.44 6.99 20.34
C HIS A 186 -20.89 6.79 20.82
#